data_AF-A0A4S2FP74-F1
#
_entry.id   AF-A0A4S2FP74-F1
#
_cell.length_a   1.000
_cell.length_b   1.000
_cell.length_c   1.000
_cell.angle_alpha   90.00
_cell.angle_beta   90.00
_cell.angle_gamma   90.00
#
_symmetry.space_group_name_H-M   'P 1'
#
loop_
_entity.id
_entity.type
_entity.pdbx_description
1 polymer ?
#
loop_
_entity_poly.entity_id
_entity_poly.type
_entity_poly.pdbx_seq_one_letter_code
_entity_poly.pdbx_strand_id
1 'polypeptide(L)' 'MKVNLTKTYEVEFAKDGAVYKKGDKVSVNMLLAGKFFQDGRVATVPSELMEDAKKIGAEDLFNKKKNLKDIV' A
#
# COMPACT_ATOMS: atom_id res chain seq x y z
N MET A 1 8.88 -15.35 -13.59
CA MET A 1 8.41 -13.95 -13.62
C MET A 1 9.41 -13.08 -12.87
N LYS A 2 10.16 -12.19 -13.54
CA LYS A 2 10.97 -11.17 -12.86
C LYS A 2 10.05 -10.00 -12.55
N VAL A 3 9.53 -9.94 -11.32
CA VAL A 3 8.80 -8.76 -10.84
C VAL A 3 9.84 -7.65 -10.70
N ASN A 4 9.69 -6.57 -11.46
CA ASN A 4 10.57 -5.39 -11.34
C ASN A 4 10.28 -4.71 -9.99
N LEU A 5 11.02 -5.12 -8.97
CA LEU A 5 10.95 -4.61 -7.59
C LEU A 5 11.43 -3.15 -7.46
N THR A 6 12.03 -2.58 -8.52
CA THR A 6 12.49 -1.19 -8.60
C THR A 6 11.40 -0.20 -8.98
N LYS A 7 10.22 -0.65 -9.40
CA LYS A 7 9.11 0.27 -9.69
C LYS A 7 8.55 0.77 -8.36
N THR A 8 8.87 2.02 -8.05
CA THR A 8 8.34 2.75 -6.91
C THR A 8 7.08 3.50 -7.31
N TYR A 9 6.16 3.61 -6.37
CA TYR A 9 4.89 4.29 -6.53
C TYR A 9 4.77 5.36 -5.45
N GLU A 10 4.32 6.53 -5.84
CA GLU A 10 4.08 7.63 -4.91
C GLU A 10 2.80 7.35 -4.11
N VAL A 11 2.95 7.20 -2.79
CA VAL A 11 1.82 7.04 -1.87
C VAL A 11 1.78 8.22 -0.93
N GLU A 12 0.56 8.67 -0.60
CA GLU A 12 0.34 9.75 0.34
C GLU A 12 -0.03 9.20 1.72
N PHE A 13 0.76 9.56 2.72
CA PHE A 13 0.47 9.20 4.10
C PHE A 13 -0.71 10.00 4.62
N ALA A 14 -1.72 9.31 5.11
CA ALA A 14 -2.91 9.92 5.70
C ALA A 14 -2.84 10.03 7.22
N LYS A 15 -1.81 9.44 7.83
CA LYS A 15 -1.56 9.49 9.27
C LYS A 15 -0.10 9.79 9.55
N ASP A 16 0.11 10.47 10.67
CA ASP A 16 1.43 10.66 11.26
C ASP A 16 1.93 9.30 11.80
N GLY A 17 2.97 8.79 11.15
CA GLY A 17 3.77 7.66 11.61
C GLY A 17 5.03 8.14 12.33
N ALA A 18 5.81 7.19 12.82
CA ALA A 18 7.09 7.48 13.48
C ALA A 18 8.15 8.10 12.54
N VAL A 19 8.03 7.85 11.23
CA VAL A 19 9.00 8.30 10.20
C VAL A 19 8.36 9.26 9.19
N TYR A 20 7.10 9.04 8.82
CA TYR A 20 6.39 9.81 7.79
C TYR A 20 5.22 10.56 8.40
N LYS A 21 5.03 11.82 8.02
CA LYS A 21 3.93 12.65 8.54
C LYS A 21 2.69 12.55 7.65
N LYS A 22 1.55 12.97 8.18
CA LYS A 22 0.34 13.12 7.36
C LYS A 22 0.57 14.17 6.26
N GLY A 23 0.23 13.81 5.02
CA GLY A 23 0.46 14.62 3.82
C GLY A 23 1.83 14.41 3.18
N ASP A 24 2.67 13.54 3.75
CA ASP A 24 3.97 13.20 3.17
C ASP A 24 3.78 12.25 1.98
N LYS A 25 4.45 12.58 0.87
CA LYS A 25 4.42 11.81 -0.37
C LYS A 25 5.72 11.06 -0.51
N VAL A 26 5.66 9.73 -0.48
CA VAL A 26 6.85 8.89 -0.60
C VAL A 26 6.74 7.95 -1.78
N SER A 27 7.87 7.76 -2.46
CA SER A 27 7.99 6.73 -3.49
C SER A 27 8.40 5.42 -2.85
N VAL A 28 7.52 4.43 -2.85
CA VAL A 28 7.74 3.12 -2.22
C VAL A 28 7.38 1.99 -3.16
N ASN A 29 8.02 0.84 -2.98
CA ASN A 29 7.74 -0.34 -3.79
C ASN A 29 6.32 -0.86 -3.51
N MET A 30 5.72 -1.59 -4.46
CA MET A 30 4.37 -2.16 -4.29
C MET A 30 4.18 -2.94 -2.99
N LEU A 31 5.16 -3.76 -2.59
CA LEU A 31 5.11 -4.51 -1.32
C LEU A 31 5.02 -3.59 -0.08
N LEU A 32 5.77 -2.49 -0.09
CA LEU A 32 5.79 -1.50 1.01
C LEU A 32 4.48 -0.71 1.03
N ALA A 33 4.00 -0.27 -0.14
CA ALA A 33 2.72 0.40 -0.27
C ALA A 33 1.57 -0.47 0.27
N GLY A 34 1.54 -1.76 -0.07
CA GLY A 34 0.55 -2.70 0.45
C GLY A 34 0.62 -2.81 1.96
N LYS A 35 1.83 -2.92 2.51
CA LYS A 35 2.04 -2.94 3.97
C LYS A 35 1.57 -1.66 4.65
N PHE A 36 1.86 -0.49 4.11
CA PHE A 36 1.39 0.78 4.65
C PHE A 36 -0.14 0.93 4.55
N PHE A 37 -0.74 0.41 3.48
CA PHE A 37 -2.18 0.43 3.29
C PHE A 37 -2.90 -0.50 4.28
N GLN A 38 -2.36 -1.70 4.50
CA GLN A 38 -2.87 -2.65 5.50
C GLN A 38 -2.74 -2.11 6.93
N ASP A 39 -1.64 -1.41 7.24
CA ASP A 39 -1.44 -0.74 8.53
C ASP A 39 -2.32 0.53 8.67
N GLY A 40 -2.98 0.97 7.59
CA GLY A 40 -3.83 2.15 7.56
C GLY A 40 -3.06 3.47 7.71
N ARG A 41 -1.78 3.48 7.31
CA ARG A 41 -0.90 4.66 7.29
C ARG A 41 -1.08 5.50 6.04
N VAL A 42 -1.29 4.85 4.89
CA VAL A 42 -1.65 5.52 3.63
C VAL A 42 -3.15 5.36 3.40
N ALA A 43 -3.85 6.44 3.05
CA ALA A 43 -5.29 6.37 2.72
C ALA A 43 -5.53 6.01 1.27
N THR A 44 -4.61 6.42 0.40
CA THR A 44 -4.72 6.29 -1.05
C THR A 44 -3.42 5.74 -1.59
N VAL A 45 -3.57 4.75 -2.47
CA VAL A 45 -2.49 4.26 -3.32
C VAL A 45 -2.82 4.68 -4.76
N PRO A 46 -1.81 4.98 -5.59
CA PRO A 46 -2.03 5.42 -6.95
C PRO A 46 -2.68 4.31 -7.78
N SER A 47 -3.53 4.68 -8.73
CA SER A 47 -4.27 3.74 -9.58
C SER A 47 -3.33 2.82 -10.37
N GLU A 48 -2.19 3.33 -10.84
CA GLU A 48 -1.16 2.54 -11.51
C GLU A 48 -0.64 1.38 -10.66
N LEU A 49 -0.47 1.61 -9.35
CA LEU A 49 -0.04 0.57 -8.42
C LEU A 49 -1.10 -0.53 -8.29
N MET A 50 -2.39 -0.16 -8.22
CA MET A 50 -3.48 -1.13 -8.17
C MET A 50 -3.57 -1.94 -9.47
N GLU A 51 -3.38 -1.32 -10.63
CA GLU A 51 -3.37 -2.01 -11.92
C GLU A 51 -2.19 -2.98 -12.05
N ASP A 52 -0.98 -2.56 -11.65
CA ASP A 52 0.17 -3.46 -11.62
C ASP A 52 -0.05 -4.60 -10.60
N ALA A 53 -0.62 -4.30 -9.43
CA ALA A 53 -0.96 -5.32 -8.42
C ALA A 53 -1.95 -6.34 -8.99
N LYS A 54 -2.95 -5.90 -9.73
CA LYS A 54 -3.92 -6.76 -10.43
C LYS A 54 -3.27 -7.65 -11.48
N LYS A 55 -2.33 -7.11 -12.27
CA LYS A 55 -1.59 -7.89 -13.28
C LYS A 55 -0.77 -9.02 -12.67
N ILE A 56 -0.27 -8.84 -11.45
CA ILE A 56 0.55 -9.85 -10.75
C ILE A 56 -0.25 -10.66 -9.71
N GLY A 57 -1.55 -10.41 -9.55
CA GLY A 57 -2.39 -11.06 -8.54
C GLY A 57 -2.11 -10.63 -7.09
N ALA A 58 -1.47 -9.48 -6.87
CA ALA A 58 -1.16 -8.90 -5.57
C ALA A 58 -2.23 -7.93 -5.05
N GLU A 59 -3.42 -7.95 -5.63
CA GLU A 59 -4.59 -7.13 -5.22
C GLU A 59 -4.92 -7.30 -3.73
N ASP A 60 -4.67 -8.50 -3.19
CA ASP A 60 -4.92 -8.85 -1.79
C ASP A 60 -4.09 -8.01 -0.80
N LEU A 61 -2.91 -7.52 -1.22
CA LEU A 61 -2.08 -6.62 -0.40
C LEU A 61 -2.74 -5.25 -0.20
N PHE A 62 -3.58 -4.83 -1.14
CA PHE A 62 -4.34 -3.58 -1.08
C PHE A 62 -5.80 -3.83 -0.71
N ASN A 63 -6.14 -5.06 -0.36
CA ASN A 63 -7.40 -5.37 0.24
C ASN A 63 -7.26 -5.06 1.73
N LYS A 64 -7.94 -4.00 2.17
CA LYS A 64 -7.97 -3.61 3.58
C LYS A 64 -8.61 -4.79 4.31
N LYS A 65 -7.80 -5.69 4.88
CA LYS A 65 -8.28 -6.79 5.72
C LYS A 65 -9.19 -6.16 6.76
N LYS A 66 -10.50 -6.31 6.54
CA LYS A 66 -11.51 -6.23 7.59
C LYS A 66 -10.91 -7.08 8.70
N ASN A 67 -10.49 -6.42 9.78
CA ASN A 67 -9.85 -7.09 10.89
C ASN A 67 -10.76 -8.27 11.24
N LEU A 68 -10.25 -9.49 11.09
CA LEU A 68 -10.81 -10.72 11.65
C LEU A 68 -10.67 -10.64 13.19
N LYS A 69 -11.31 -9.63 13.77
CA LYS A 69 -11.57 -9.46 15.21
C LYS A 69 -13.08 -9.46 15.51
N ASP A 70 -13.93 -9.72 14.51
CA ASP A 70 -15.38 -9.84 14.65
C ASP A 70 -15.84 -11.31 14.55
N ILE A 71 -15.02 -12.24 15.05
CA ILE A 71 -15.47 -13.59 15.39
C ILE A 71 -15.30 -13.72 16.90
N VAL A 72 -16.29 -13.21 17.64
CA VAL A 72 -16.62 -13.59 19.01
C VAL A 72 -18.11 -13.93 19.02
#